data_AF-A0A840VEQ5-F1
#
_entry.id   AF-A0A840VEQ5-F1
#
_cell.length_a   1.000
_cell.length_b   1.000
_cell.length_c   1.000
_cell.angle_alpha   90.00
_cell.angle_beta   90.00
_cell.angle_gamma   90.00
#
_symmetry.space_group_name_H-M   'P 1'
#
loop_
_entity.id
_entity.type
_entity.pdbx_description
1 polymer ?
#
loop_
_entity_poly.entity_id
_entity_poly.type
_entity_poly.pdbx_seq_one_letter_code
_entity_poly.pdbx_strand_id
1 'polypeptide(L)'
;MLAATVFAIGSLACEEKATQIRLEGRQITSLEIRSEATDAIEEAHIRRLIASRPGTRYRQDRIDGDLKALYESGLASDVRIFGEPDGQATRVVAELALRPGFASPGFVGNTAYSDRKLAKVTGLTPRGELTSDLLDEAARRIEVFYRANGHERVSVSHRGEAIFVIDEGE
;
A
#
# COMPACT_ATOMS: atom_id res chain seq x y z
N MET A 1 -23.03 1.38 -42.88
CA MET A 1 -21.99 2.33 -42.47
C MET A 1 -22.10 2.50 -40.96
N LEU A 2 -21.10 2.06 -40.20
CA LEU A 2 -21.08 2.16 -38.74
C LEU A 2 -20.61 3.57 -38.35
N ALA A 3 -21.41 4.30 -37.58
CA ALA A 3 -21.02 5.59 -37.01
C ALA A 3 -20.10 5.37 -35.81
N ALA A 4 -18.92 5.98 -35.85
CA ALA A 4 -17.96 5.97 -34.75
C ALA A 4 -18.39 6.99 -33.69
N THR A 5 -18.72 6.50 -32.49
CA THR A 5 -18.96 7.35 -31.32
C THR A 5 -17.61 7.71 -30.70
N VAL A 6 -17.17 8.94 -30.92
CA VAL A 6 -16.01 9.52 -30.24
C VAL A 6 -16.41 9.79 -28.79
N PHE A 7 -15.92 8.98 -27.85
CA PHE A 7 -16.08 9.23 -26.42
C PHE A 7 -15.17 10.40 -26.04
N ALA A 8 -15.77 11.56 -25.77
CA ALA A 8 -15.06 12.74 -25.27
C ALA A 8 -14.64 12.52 -23.81
N ILE A 9 -13.42 12.03 -23.59
CA ILE A 9 -12.85 11.80 -22.25
C ILE A 9 -12.22 13.09 -21.65
N GLY A 10 -12.38 14.24 -22.32
CA GLY A 10 -11.66 15.48 -21.97
C GLY A 10 -12.22 16.29 -20.80
N SER A 11 -13.44 16.01 -20.31
CA SER A 11 -14.12 16.93 -19.37
C SER A 11 -13.95 16.60 -17.88
N LEU A 12 -13.69 15.34 -17.50
CA LEU A 12 -13.67 14.97 -16.08
C LEU A 12 -12.38 15.40 -15.35
N ALA A 13 -11.22 15.34 -16.01
CA ALA A 13 -9.94 15.64 -15.37
C ALA A 13 -9.79 17.11 -14.94
N CYS A 14 -10.47 18.05 -15.63
CA CYS A 14 -10.36 19.47 -15.32
C CYS A 14 -11.26 19.90 -14.15
N GLU A 15 -12.42 19.25 -14.00
CA GLU A 15 -13.37 19.49 -12.90
C GLU A 15 -12.82 18.95 -11.57
N GLU A 16 -12.12 17.80 -11.60
CA GLU A 16 -11.41 17.25 -10.44
C GLU A 16 -10.31 18.21 -9.95
N LYS A 17 -9.47 18.72 -10.86
CA LYS A 17 -8.37 19.62 -10.49
C LYS A 17 -8.86 20.93 -9.88
N ALA A 18 -9.93 21.52 -10.43
CA ALA A 18 -10.53 22.74 -9.90
C ALA A 18 -11.15 22.53 -8.52
N THR A 19 -11.70 21.35 -8.26
CA THR A 19 -12.23 20.97 -6.94
C THR A 19 -11.11 20.82 -5.92
N GLN A 20 -10.00 20.15 -6.27
CA GLN A 20 -8.86 19.95 -5.36
C GLN A 20 -8.23 21.27 -4.91
N ILE A 21 -8.10 22.25 -5.81
CA ILE A 21 -7.57 23.59 -5.47
C ILE A 21 -8.44 24.30 -4.41
N ARG A 22 -9.76 24.06 -4.39
CA ARG A 22 -10.69 24.64 -3.40
C ARG A 22 -10.65 23.95 -2.03
N LEU A 23 -10.04 22.76 -1.95
CA LEU A 23 -9.91 21.98 -0.74
C LEU A 23 -8.60 22.27 0.02
N GLU A 24 -7.67 22.99 -0.61
CA GLU A 24 -6.40 23.39 -0.01
C GLU A 24 -6.57 23.97 1.40
N GLY A 25 -5.81 23.40 2.35
CA GLY A 25 -5.76 23.86 3.73
C GLY A 25 -6.93 23.42 4.63
N ARG A 26 -7.97 22.78 4.08
CA ARG A 26 -9.09 22.19 4.85
C ARG A 26 -8.63 21.00 5.68
N GLN A 27 -9.32 20.72 6.78
CA GLN A 27 -9.01 19.57 7.62
C GLN A 27 -9.55 18.28 7.01
N ILE A 28 -8.73 17.22 7.00
CA ILE A 28 -9.14 15.90 6.57
C ILE A 28 -9.93 15.24 7.71
N THR A 29 -11.18 14.87 7.46
CA THR A 29 -12.05 14.17 8.43
C THR A 29 -11.92 12.66 8.34
N SER A 30 -11.81 12.14 7.12
CA SER A 30 -11.70 10.70 6.87
C SER A 30 -10.79 10.40 5.68
N LEU A 31 -10.17 9.22 5.73
CA LEU A 31 -9.49 8.57 4.61
C LEU A 31 -10.29 7.31 4.27
N GLU A 32 -10.84 7.26 3.07
CA GLU A 32 -11.58 6.13 2.53
C GLU A 32 -10.70 5.43 1.49
N ILE A 33 -10.40 4.15 1.71
CA ILE A 33 -9.61 3.33 0.77
C ILE A 33 -10.59 2.41 0.07
N ARG A 34 -10.73 2.57 -1.25
CA ARG A 34 -11.54 1.71 -2.11
C ARG A 34 -10.61 0.86 -2.95
N SER A 35 -10.51 -0.40 -2.59
CA SER A 35 -9.69 -1.38 -3.29
C SER A 35 -10.42 -2.71 -3.38
N GLU A 36 -10.03 -3.54 -4.34
CA GLU A 36 -10.46 -4.94 -4.42
C GLU A 36 -9.81 -5.84 -3.34
N ALA A 37 -8.96 -5.26 -2.48
CA ALA A 37 -8.31 -5.94 -1.37
C ALA A 37 -9.36 -6.63 -0.48
N THR A 38 -9.26 -7.95 -0.34
CA THR A 38 -10.08 -8.74 0.58
C THR A 38 -9.36 -9.01 1.90
N ASP A 39 -8.05 -8.76 1.99
CA ASP A 39 -7.25 -8.93 3.19
C ASP A 39 -7.06 -7.60 3.96
N ALA A 40 -7.40 -7.61 5.25
CA ALA A 40 -7.22 -6.48 6.15
C ALA A 40 -5.75 -6.04 6.30
N ILE A 41 -4.80 -6.93 6.05
CA ILE A 41 -3.37 -6.66 6.16
C ILE A 41 -2.88 -5.85 4.96
N GLU A 42 -3.38 -6.16 3.76
CA GLU A 42 -3.08 -5.36 2.56
C GLU A 42 -3.65 -3.95 2.68
N GLU A 43 -4.88 -3.81 3.18
CA GLU A 43 -5.47 -2.50 3.47
C GLU A 43 -4.61 -1.72 4.49
N ALA A 44 -4.10 -2.39 5.53
CA ALA A 44 -3.20 -1.78 6.50
C ALA A 44 -1.86 -1.35 5.87
N HIS A 45 -1.33 -2.11 4.92
CA HIS A 45 -0.11 -1.77 4.19
C HIS A 45 -0.31 -0.55 3.29
N ILE A 46 -1.38 -0.53 2.49
CA ILE A 46 -1.77 0.62 1.66
C ILE A 46 -1.90 1.87 2.54
N ARG A 47 -2.60 1.75 3.67
CA ARG A 47 -2.80 2.86 4.61
C ARG A 47 -1.49 3.39 5.22
N ARG A 48 -0.46 2.56 5.37
CA ARG A 48 0.87 2.98 5.86
C ARG A 48 1.63 3.80 4.82
N LEU A 49 1.40 3.55 3.53
CA LEU A 49 2.04 4.29 2.43
C LEU A 49 1.44 5.68 2.21
N ILE A 50 0.18 5.89 2.63
CA ILE A 50 -0.51 7.17 2.54
C ILE A 50 -0.17 8.03 3.76
N ALA A 51 0.39 9.21 3.51
CA ALA A 51 0.68 10.22 4.53
C ALA A 51 -0.53 11.09 4.86
N SER A 52 -1.45 11.30 3.91
CA SER A 52 -2.71 12.00 4.15
C SER A 52 -3.60 11.23 5.11
N ARG A 53 -3.91 11.83 6.27
CA ARG A 53 -4.64 11.15 7.35
C ARG A 53 -5.68 12.06 7.99
N PRO A 54 -6.73 11.49 8.62
CA PRO A 54 -7.65 12.24 9.46
C PRO A 54 -6.90 13.12 10.47
N GLY A 55 -7.35 14.37 10.63
CA GLY A 55 -6.73 15.37 11.50
C GLY A 55 -5.60 16.18 10.85
N THR A 56 -5.12 15.79 9.67
CA THR A 56 -4.13 16.61 8.92
C THR A 56 -4.84 17.58 7.97
N ARG A 57 -4.11 18.58 7.45
CA ARG A 57 -4.63 19.48 6.41
C ARG A 57 -4.47 18.86 5.03
N TYR A 58 -5.49 18.99 4.20
CA TYR A 58 -5.47 18.67 2.79
C TYR A 58 -4.50 19.59 2.06
N ARG A 59 -3.64 18.99 1.25
CA ARG A 59 -2.62 19.66 0.45
C ARG A 59 -2.35 18.85 -0.80
N GLN A 60 -2.45 19.46 -1.97
CA GLN A 60 -2.29 18.81 -3.26
C GLN A 60 -0.88 18.22 -3.42
N ASP A 61 0.16 18.92 -2.95
CA ASP A 61 1.53 18.39 -2.94
C ASP A 61 1.70 17.13 -2.09
N ARG A 62 0.89 16.97 -1.03
CA ARG A 62 0.88 15.74 -0.24
C ARG A 62 0.14 14.62 -0.97
N ILE A 63 -1.00 14.93 -1.61
CA ILE A 63 -1.75 13.95 -2.40
C ILE A 63 -0.90 13.43 -3.57
N ASP A 64 -0.17 14.29 -4.25
CA ASP A 64 0.78 13.91 -5.30
C ASP A 64 1.90 13.01 -4.76
N GLY A 65 2.39 13.29 -3.54
CA GLY A 65 3.36 12.44 -2.84
C GLY A 65 2.82 11.06 -2.49
N ASP A 66 1.58 11.00 -2.00
CA ASP A 66 0.89 9.74 -1.67
C ASP A 66 0.65 8.90 -2.92
N LEU A 67 0.21 9.53 -4.02
CA LEU A 67 0.05 8.91 -5.34
C LEU A 67 1.36 8.28 -5.80
N LYS A 68 2.45 9.05 -5.72
CA LYS A 68 3.79 8.57 -6.09
C LYS A 68 4.24 7.41 -5.22
N ALA A 69 4.06 7.48 -3.90
CA ALA A 69 4.45 6.40 -2.99
C ALA A 69 3.69 5.09 -3.28
N LEU A 70 2.40 5.17 -3.62
CA LEU A 70 1.57 4.03 -3.99
C LEU A 70 1.94 3.46 -5.37
N TYR A 71 2.39 4.29 -6.31
CA TYR A 71 2.93 3.79 -7.58
C TYR A 71 4.30 3.14 -7.40
N GLU A 72 5.20 3.76 -6.63
CA GLU A 72 6.56 3.27 -6.39
C GLU A 72 6.60 1.99 -5.55
N SER A 73 5.58 1.74 -4.73
CA SER A 73 5.44 0.49 -3.96
C SER A 73 5.16 -0.72 -4.86
N GLY A 74 4.64 -0.50 -6.07
CA GLY A 74 4.30 -1.56 -7.03
C GLY A 74 3.03 -2.34 -6.71
N LEU A 75 2.29 -1.95 -5.66
CA LEU A 75 1.06 -2.62 -5.21
C LEU A 75 -0.09 -2.46 -6.21
N ALA A 76 -0.20 -1.27 -6.79
CA ALA A 76 -1.35 -0.89 -7.60
C ALA A 76 -1.02 -0.72 -9.08
N SER A 77 -1.95 -1.15 -9.91
CA SER A 77 -1.94 -1.07 -11.37
C SER A 77 -2.39 0.30 -11.84
N ASP A 78 -3.44 0.80 -11.19
CA ASP A 78 -4.00 2.14 -11.31
C ASP A 78 -4.23 2.69 -9.90
N VAL A 79 -3.91 3.96 -9.71
CA VAL A 79 -4.08 4.68 -8.44
C VAL A 79 -4.75 6.01 -8.72
N ARG A 80 -5.81 6.30 -7.99
CA ARG A 80 -6.48 7.61 -8.00
C ARG A 80 -6.69 8.07 -6.58
N ILE A 81 -6.29 9.30 -6.30
CA ILE A 81 -6.49 9.91 -4.99
C ILE A 81 -7.08 11.29 -5.21
N PHE A 82 -8.21 11.57 -4.57
CA PHE A 82 -8.88 12.84 -4.67
C PHE A 82 -9.54 13.23 -3.35
N GLY A 83 -9.77 14.53 -3.21
CA GLY A 83 -10.51 15.09 -2.09
C GLY A 83 -11.97 15.33 -2.47
N GLU A 84 -12.88 14.99 -1.58
CA GLU A 84 -14.29 15.32 -1.67
C GLU A 84 -14.65 16.37 -0.60
N PRO A 85 -15.44 17.41 -0.93
CA PRO A 85 -15.92 18.36 0.06
C PRO A 85 -16.82 17.68 1.10
N ASP A 86 -16.52 17.88 2.39
CA ASP A 86 -17.33 17.41 3.51
C ASP A 86 -17.66 18.59 4.43
N GLY A 87 -18.63 19.40 4.01
CA GLY A 87 -18.93 20.69 4.63
C GLY A 87 -17.73 21.66 4.58
N GLN A 88 -17.22 22.04 5.76
CA GLN A 88 -16.00 22.87 5.91
C GLN A 88 -14.71 22.04 5.89
N ALA A 89 -14.83 20.71 5.97
CA ALA A 89 -13.74 19.77 5.96
C ALA A 89 -13.60 19.09 4.58
N THR A 90 -12.76 18.07 4.52
CA THR A 90 -12.49 17.30 3.31
C THR A 90 -12.36 15.83 3.65
N ARG A 91 -13.01 14.99 2.87
CA ARG A 91 -12.77 13.55 2.85
C ARG A 91 -11.72 13.24 1.78
N VAL A 92 -10.77 12.37 2.07
CA VAL A 92 -9.86 11.85 1.05
C VAL A 92 -10.32 10.46 0.65
N VAL A 93 -10.46 10.25 -0.65
CA VAL A 93 -10.81 8.95 -1.24
C VAL A 93 -9.61 8.48 -2.06
N ALA A 94 -9.14 7.27 -1.78
CA ALA A 94 -8.09 6.60 -2.52
C ALA A 94 -8.67 5.35 -3.20
N GLU A 95 -8.77 5.39 -4.52
CA GLU A 95 -9.23 4.28 -5.36
C GLU A 95 -8.01 3.57 -5.96
N LEU A 96 -7.92 2.27 -5.72
CA LEU A 96 -6.75 1.46 -6.04
C LEU A 96 -7.18 0.19 -6.78
N ALA A 97 -6.70 0.03 -8.01
CA ALA A 97 -6.79 -1.25 -8.70
C ALA A 97 -5.48 -2.00 -8.43
N LEU A 98 -5.54 -3.06 -7.63
CA LEU A 98 -4.34 -3.81 -7.25
C LEU A 98 -3.77 -4.55 -8.47
N ARG A 99 -2.45 -4.67 -8.58
CA ARG A 99 -1.85 -5.51 -9.62
C ARG A 99 -2.11 -6.97 -9.24
N PRO A 100 -2.56 -7.83 -10.18
CA PRO A 100 -2.51 -9.27 -9.96
C PRO A 100 -1.04 -9.69 -9.87
N GLY A 101 -0.59 -9.98 -8.65
CA GLY A 101 0.82 -10.25 -8.35
C GLY A 101 1.22 -9.63 -7.01
N PHE A 102 2.02 -10.38 -6.24
CA PHE A 102 2.24 -10.11 -4.83
C PHE A 102 2.85 -8.72 -4.54
N ALA A 103 2.13 -8.02 -3.69
CA ALA A 103 2.42 -6.77 -3.02
C ALA A 103 3.48 -6.93 -1.91
N SER A 104 4.78 -6.75 -2.20
CA SER A 104 5.95 -6.69 -1.26
C SER A 104 5.81 -7.33 0.15
N PRO A 105 6.72 -8.24 0.58
CA PRO A 105 6.58 -9.07 1.79
C PRO A 105 6.19 -8.23 3.02
N GLY A 106 5.10 -8.64 3.68
CA GLY A 106 4.65 -8.01 4.91
C GLY A 106 5.36 -8.63 6.11
N PHE A 107 5.67 -7.82 7.13
CA PHE A 107 6.32 -8.30 8.36
C PHE A 107 5.56 -7.81 9.59
N VAL A 108 5.42 -8.70 10.58
CA VAL A 108 4.77 -8.43 11.86
C VAL A 108 5.59 -9.05 12.98
N GLY A 109 5.76 -8.33 14.08
CA GLY A 109 6.46 -8.80 15.28
C GLY A 109 7.97 -8.57 15.25
N ASN A 110 8.53 -8.08 14.14
CA ASN A 110 9.91 -7.65 14.06
C ASN A 110 10.13 -6.32 14.79
N THR A 111 11.09 -6.29 15.71
CA THR A 111 11.56 -5.07 16.38
C THR A 111 13.06 -4.84 16.16
N ALA A 112 13.83 -5.92 16.04
CA ALA A 112 15.28 -5.85 15.84
C ALA A 112 15.68 -5.37 14.43
N TYR A 113 14.87 -5.67 13.41
CA TYR A 113 15.16 -5.32 12.01
C TYR A 113 13.96 -4.69 11.31
N SER A 114 14.22 -3.67 10.49
CA SER A 114 13.18 -3.03 9.68
C SER A 114 12.65 -3.95 8.57
N ASP A 115 11.38 -3.76 8.21
CA ASP A 115 10.69 -4.44 7.09
C ASP A 115 11.51 -4.37 5.80
N ARG A 116 12.14 -3.22 5.51
CA ARG A 116 12.99 -3.03 4.33
C ARG A 116 14.21 -3.96 4.34
N LYS A 117 14.80 -4.23 5.51
CA LYS A 117 15.94 -5.15 5.63
C LYS A 117 15.46 -6.58 5.43
N LEU A 118 14.34 -6.96 6.04
CA LEU A 118 13.78 -8.30 5.95
C LEU A 118 13.28 -8.63 4.54
N ALA A 119 12.68 -7.66 3.84
CA ALA A 119 12.29 -7.79 2.43
C ALA A 119 13.45 -8.18 1.52
N LYS A 120 14.68 -7.77 1.85
CA LYS A 120 15.88 -8.16 1.09
C LYS A 120 16.36 -9.58 1.42
N VAL A 121 16.00 -10.10 2.59
CA VAL A 121 16.39 -11.43 3.07
C VAL A 121 15.47 -12.51 2.50
N THR A 122 14.18 -12.22 2.33
CA THR A 122 13.19 -13.21 1.84
C THR A 122 13.57 -13.80 0.49
N GLY A 123 14.24 -13.02 -0.37
CA GLY A 123 14.56 -13.41 -1.73
C GLY A 123 13.32 -13.52 -2.64
N LEU A 124 12.16 -13.06 -2.17
CA LEU A 124 10.94 -13.03 -2.95
C LEU A 124 11.02 -11.91 -3.99
N THR A 125 10.74 -12.26 -5.24
CA THR A 125 10.62 -11.29 -6.32
C THR A 125 9.17 -10.82 -6.45
N PRO A 126 8.89 -9.50 -6.48
CA PRO A 126 7.54 -8.92 -6.58
C PRO A 126 6.72 -9.29 -7.85
N ARG A 127 7.28 -10.11 -8.74
CA ARG A 127 6.66 -10.55 -10.01
C ARG A 127 6.83 -12.05 -10.27
N GLY A 128 7.33 -12.80 -9.29
CA GLY A 128 7.43 -14.25 -9.38
C GLY A 128 6.11 -14.91 -8.95
N GLU A 129 5.88 -16.14 -9.38
CA GLU A 129 4.82 -16.97 -8.81
C GLU A 129 5.04 -17.11 -7.31
N LEU A 130 3.98 -16.91 -6.52
CA LEU A 130 4.02 -17.08 -5.07
C LEU A 130 3.48 -18.47 -4.75
N THR A 131 4.36 -19.42 -4.49
CA THR A 131 4.00 -20.77 -4.07
C THR A 131 4.22 -20.94 -2.57
N SER A 132 3.50 -21.86 -1.92
CA SER A 132 3.73 -22.18 -0.49
C SER A 132 5.20 -22.48 -0.23
N ASP A 133 5.85 -23.24 -1.11
CA ASP A 133 7.26 -23.61 -0.98
C ASP A 133 8.20 -22.39 -0.96
N LEU A 134 7.90 -21.36 -1.76
CA LEU A 134 8.67 -20.12 -1.78
C LEU A 134 8.44 -19.29 -0.50
N LEU A 135 7.23 -19.31 0.05
CA LEU A 135 6.93 -18.67 1.33
C LEU A 135 7.63 -19.36 2.50
N ASP A 136 7.61 -20.69 2.52
CA ASP A 136 8.33 -21.50 3.50
C ASP A 136 9.84 -21.24 3.43
N GLU A 137 10.39 -21.15 2.21
CA GLU A 137 11.79 -20.84 1.99
C GLU A 137 12.15 -19.41 2.43
N ALA A 138 11.30 -18.43 2.12
CA ALA A 138 11.48 -17.06 2.58
C ALA A 138 11.44 -16.96 4.12
N ALA A 139 10.51 -17.67 4.78
CA ALA A 139 10.43 -17.74 6.24
C ALA A 139 11.71 -18.32 6.84
N ARG A 140 12.21 -19.45 6.30
CA ARG A 140 13.48 -20.05 6.71
C ARG A 140 14.66 -19.10 6.56
N ARG A 141 14.73 -18.33 5.47
CA ARG A 141 15.80 -17.34 5.26
C ARG A 141 15.80 -16.24 6.32
N ILE A 142 14.62 -15.75 6.69
CA ILE A 142 14.47 -14.77 7.76
C ILE A 142 14.95 -15.39 9.08
N GLU A 143 14.51 -16.60 9.41
CA GLU A 143 14.88 -17.30 10.64
C GLU A 143 16.40 -17.52 10.74
N VAL A 144 17.03 -17.98 9.66
CA VAL A 144 18.49 -18.14 9.56
C VAL A 144 19.21 -16.80 9.73
N PHE A 145 18.71 -15.73 9.09
CA PHE A 145 19.27 -14.39 9.24
C PHE A 145 19.22 -13.91 10.70
N TYR A 146 18.10 -14.08 11.39
CA TYR A 146 17.97 -13.72 12.79
C TYR A 146 18.91 -14.52 13.70
N ARG A 147 18.97 -15.85 13.53
CA ARG A 147 19.88 -16.72 14.29
C ARG A 147 21.35 -16.37 14.09
N ALA A 148 21.75 -16.08 12.85
CA ALA A 148 23.11 -15.66 12.53
C ALA A 148 23.51 -14.33 13.21
N ASN A 149 22.54 -13.54 13.65
CA ASN A 149 22.75 -12.28 14.38
C ASN A 149 22.39 -12.39 15.87
N GLY A 150 22.32 -13.60 16.43
CA GLY A 150 22.21 -13.82 17.88
C GLY A 150 20.79 -14.06 18.42
N HIS A 151 19.76 -14.09 17.57
CA HIS A 151 18.39 -14.38 17.99
C HIS A 151 18.10 -15.89 17.87
N GLU A 152 18.53 -16.67 18.84
CA GLU A 152 18.44 -18.15 18.78
C GLU A 152 17.00 -18.68 18.91
N ARG A 153 16.16 -17.99 19.68
CA ARG A 153 14.77 -18.38 19.98
C ARG A 153 13.77 -17.89 18.94
N VAL A 154 14.24 -17.24 17.88
CA VAL A 154 13.36 -16.69 16.83
C VAL A 154 12.52 -17.80 16.19
N SER A 155 11.24 -17.51 15.96
CA SER A 155 10.35 -18.33 15.15
C SER A 155 9.71 -17.45 14.07
N VAL A 156 9.64 -17.98 12.84
CA VAL A 156 9.04 -17.28 11.71
C VAL A 156 7.97 -18.18 11.11
N SER A 157 6.75 -17.67 11.02
CA SER A 157 5.64 -18.32 10.32
C SER A 157 5.13 -17.39 9.21
N HIS A 158 4.45 -17.94 8.22
CA HIS A 158 3.79 -17.15 7.19
C HIS A 158 2.29 -17.44 7.14
N ARG A 159 1.52 -16.45 6.68
CA ARG A 159 0.08 -16.56 6.46
C ARG A 159 -0.34 -15.72 5.25
N GLY A 160 -1.43 -16.13 4.59
CA GLY A 160 -1.98 -15.41 3.44
C GLY A 160 -0.99 -15.30 2.28
N GLU A 161 -1.01 -14.18 1.58
CA GLU A 161 -0.11 -13.88 0.46
C GLU A 161 1.17 -13.23 1.00
N ALA A 162 2.15 -13.99 1.47
CA ALA A 162 3.50 -13.50 1.88
C ALA A 162 3.56 -12.53 3.09
N ILE A 163 2.77 -12.79 4.13
CA ILE A 163 2.91 -12.08 5.41
C ILE A 163 3.68 -12.95 6.39
N PHE A 164 4.83 -12.47 6.84
CA PHE A 164 5.70 -13.14 7.80
C PHE A 164 5.44 -12.62 9.22
N VAL A 165 5.05 -13.53 10.10
CA VAL A 165 4.90 -13.29 11.53
C VAL A 165 6.15 -13.79 12.23
N ILE A 166 6.85 -12.88 12.88
CA ILE A 166 8.14 -13.12 13.53
C ILE A 166 7.94 -12.99 15.03
N ASP A 167 8.30 -14.05 15.75
CA ASP A 167 8.44 -14.04 17.20
C ASP A 167 9.95 -14.04 17.51
N GLU A 168 10.45 -12.94 18.07
CA GLU A 168 11.88 -12.78 18.36
C GLU A 168 12.31 -13.51 19.66
N GLY A 169 11.35 -14.00 20.46
CA GLY A 169 11.59 -14.88 21.60
C GLY A 169 12.36 -14.25 22.76
N GLU A 170 11.89 -13.09 23.26
CA GLU A 170 12.41 -12.47 24.51
C GLU A 170 12.33 -13.42 25.73
#